data_AF-A0A7J6T6A5-F1
#
_entry.id   AF-A0A7J6T6A5-F1
#
_cell.length_a   1.000
_cell.length_b   1.000
_cell.length_c   1.000
_cell.angle_alpha   90.00
_cell.angle_beta   90.00
_cell.angle_gamma   90.00
#
_symmetry.space_group_name_H-M   'P 1'
#
loop_
_entity.id
_entity.type
_entity.pdbx_description
1 polymer ?
#
loop_
_entity_poly.entity_id
_entity_poly.type
_entity_poly.pdbx_seq_one_letter_code
_entity_poly.pdbx_strand_id
1 'polypeptide(L)'
;MTPAQRESRYTVLKLAEAAFDRGEYDEAEAQFAALLTAYPFITEGVGKYSTLLWHQKKKKSLSDLSRRVLTYGRLRSESWICTANLDSINLDHNEARQKLEKA
;
A
#
# COMPACT_ATOMS: atom_id res chain seq x y z
N MET A 1 13.87 -5.22 22.91
CA MET A 1 12.66 -5.59 22.14
C MET A 1 12.55 -7.10 22.12
N THR A 2 11.47 -7.64 22.66
CA THR A 2 11.23 -9.10 22.67
C THR A 2 10.90 -9.60 21.26
N PRO A 3 11.01 -10.92 20.97
CA PRO A 3 10.61 -11.48 19.68
C PRO A 3 9.16 -11.12 19.30
N ALA A 4 8.23 -11.21 20.24
CA ALA A 4 6.83 -10.83 20.03
C ALA A 4 6.63 -9.33 19.70
N GLN A 5 7.45 -8.45 20.28
CA GLN A 5 7.41 -7.02 19.94
C GLN A 5 7.95 -6.75 18.53
N ARG A 6 8.96 -7.49 18.08
CA ARG A 6 9.52 -7.39 16.72
C ARG A 6 8.52 -7.77 15.64
N GLU A 7 7.76 -8.82 15.89
CA GLU A 7 6.75 -9.33 14.97
C GLU A 7 5.42 -8.58 15.07
N SER A 8 5.31 -7.61 15.99
CA SER A 8 4.10 -6.82 16.13
C SER A 8 3.79 -6.07 14.83
N ARG A 9 2.50 -6.00 14.48
CA ARG A 9 1.97 -5.26 13.33
C ARG A 9 2.59 -3.87 13.18
N TYR A 10 2.72 -3.14 14.30
CA TYR A 10 3.27 -1.80 14.33
C TYR A 10 4.75 -1.79 13.92
N THR A 11 5.56 -2.66 14.51
CA THR A 11 6.99 -2.71 14.20
C THR A 11 7.26 -3.11 12.75
N VAL A 12 6.57 -4.14 12.25
CA VAL A 12 6.73 -4.58 10.86
C VAL A 12 6.30 -3.48 9.89
N LEU A 13 5.21 -2.78 10.17
CA LEU A 13 4.78 -1.61 9.37
C LEU A 13 5.86 -0.52 9.37
N LYS A 14 6.41 -0.15 10.53
CA LYS A 14 7.44 0.89 10.62
C LYS A 14 8.74 0.53 9.90
N LEU A 15 9.12 -0.75 9.90
CA LEU A 15 10.26 -1.22 9.11
C LEU A 15 10.00 -1.09 7.61
N ALA A 16 8.82 -1.49 7.13
CA ALA A 16 8.44 -1.36 5.72
C ALA A 16 8.42 0.11 5.26
N GLU A 17 7.87 1.00 6.09
CA GLU A 17 7.87 2.44 5.82
C GLU A 17 9.29 3.01 5.79
N ALA A 18 10.17 2.59 6.70
CA ALA A 18 11.56 3.03 6.73
C ALA A 18 12.38 2.51 5.55
N ALA A 19 12.15 1.27 5.10
CA ALA A 19 12.77 0.74 3.88
C ALA A 19 12.32 1.52 2.63
N PHE A 20 11.01 1.83 2.54
CA PHE A 20 10.47 2.68 1.47
C PHE A 20 11.12 4.07 1.47
N ASP A 21 11.21 4.71 2.63
CA ASP A 21 11.76 6.07 2.76
C ASP A 21 13.27 6.11 2.45
N ARG A 22 13.99 5.00 2.66
CA ARG A 22 15.41 4.83 2.25
C ARG A 22 15.60 4.55 0.76
N GLY A 23 14.53 4.30 0.01
CA GLY A 23 14.60 3.92 -1.40
C GLY A 23 14.91 2.43 -1.64
N GLU A 24 14.86 1.61 -0.59
CA GLU A 24 15.10 0.16 -0.66
C GLU A 24 13.82 -0.56 -1.08
N TYR A 25 13.43 -0.36 -2.34
CA TYR A 25 12.10 -0.71 -2.83
C TYR A 25 11.79 -2.21 -2.86
N ASP A 26 12.78 -3.06 -3.13
CA ASP A 26 12.57 -4.52 -3.10
C ASP A 26 12.34 -5.03 -1.67
N GLU A 27 13.10 -4.50 -0.69
CA GLU A 27 12.93 -4.84 0.72
C GLU A 27 11.57 -4.33 1.23
N ALA A 28 11.23 -3.08 0.90
CA ALA A 28 9.96 -2.48 1.30
C ALA A 28 8.77 -3.30 0.76
N GLU A 29 8.82 -3.74 -0.51
CA GLU A 29 7.76 -4.57 -1.09
C GLU A 29 7.63 -5.91 -0.38
N ALA A 30 8.74 -6.60 -0.12
CA ALA A 30 8.72 -7.85 0.61
C ALA A 30 8.10 -7.69 2.00
N GLN A 31 8.45 -6.63 2.72
CA GLN A 31 7.93 -6.34 4.05
C GLN A 31 6.43 -5.96 4.02
N PHE A 32 6.00 -5.12 3.07
CA PHE A 32 4.58 -4.79 2.91
C PHE A 32 3.75 -6.02 2.51
N ALA A 33 4.24 -6.86 1.60
CA ALA A 33 3.56 -8.08 1.21
C ALA A 33 3.42 -9.06 2.39
N ALA A 34 4.49 -9.23 3.18
CA ALA A 34 4.46 -10.04 4.39
C ALA A 34 3.47 -9.48 5.43
N LEU A 35 3.45 -8.16 5.63
CA LEU A 35 2.52 -7.49 6.52
C LEU A 35 1.05 -7.72 6.13
N LEU A 36 0.72 -7.61 4.83
CA LEU A 36 -0.64 -7.84 4.33
C LEU A 36 -1.04 -9.31 4.42
N THR A 37 -0.08 -10.22 4.33
CA THR A 37 -0.31 -11.67 4.51
C THR A 37 -0.60 -11.99 5.98
N ALA A 38 0.19 -11.44 6.90
CA ALA A 38 0.02 -11.65 8.34
C ALA A 38 -1.20 -10.92 8.91
N TYR A 39 -1.55 -9.74 8.37
CA TYR A 39 -2.66 -8.92 8.82
C TYR A 39 -3.60 -8.54 7.65
N PRO A 40 -4.46 -9.46 7.18
CA PRO A 40 -5.27 -9.27 5.97
C PRO A 40 -6.21 -8.08 5.97
N PHE A 41 -6.54 -7.51 7.15
CA PHE A 41 -7.44 -6.36 7.29
C PHE A 41 -6.73 -5.02 7.53
N ILE A 42 -5.39 -5.01 7.54
CA ILE A 42 -4.64 -3.75 7.75
C ILE A 42 -4.82 -2.81 6.55
N THR A 43 -5.13 -1.55 6.84
CA THR A 43 -5.22 -0.47 5.84
C THR A 43 -4.08 0.53 5.97
N GLU A 44 -3.51 0.67 7.17
CA GLU A 44 -2.33 1.47 7.44
C GLU A 44 -1.15 1.03 6.57
N GLY A 45 -0.41 1.98 6.01
CA GLY A 45 0.75 1.72 5.13
C GLY A 45 0.40 1.38 3.69
N VAL A 46 -0.88 1.06 3.38
CA VAL A 46 -1.27 0.69 2.02
C VAL A 46 -1.11 1.86 1.04
N GLY A 47 -1.26 3.10 1.49
CA GLY A 47 -0.95 4.28 0.68
C GLY A 47 0.48 4.25 0.14
N LYS A 48 1.48 4.13 1.03
CA LYS A 48 2.91 4.02 0.64
C LYS A 48 3.18 2.79 -0.22
N TYR A 49 2.61 1.64 0.14
CA TYR A 49 2.79 0.41 -0.65
C TYR A 49 2.22 0.55 -2.06
N SER A 50 1.07 1.20 -2.22
CA SER A 50 0.49 1.45 -3.54
C SER A 50 1.38 2.37 -4.40
N THR A 51 2.00 3.38 -3.78
CA THR A 51 2.96 4.28 -4.45
C THR A 51 4.21 3.53 -4.87
N LEU A 52 4.71 2.62 -4.03
CA LEU A 52 5.83 1.72 -4.37
C LEU A 52 5.53 0.89 -5.63
N LEU A 53 4.38 0.22 -5.66
CA LEU A 53 3.96 -0.60 -6.81
C LEU A 53 3.77 0.25 -8.07
N TRP A 54 3.29 1.49 -7.92
CA TRP A 54 3.17 2.45 -9.01
C TRP A 54 4.55 2.85 -9.56
N HIS A 55 5.53 3.14 -8.70
CA HIS A 55 6.91 3.45 -9.12
C HIS A 55 7.53 2.30 -9.90
N GLN A 56 7.35 1.06 -9.43
CA GLN A 56 7.87 -0.15 -10.09
C GLN A 56 7.04 -0.61 -11.29
N LYS A 57 6.00 0.13 -11.67
CA LYS A 57 5.08 -0.20 -12.78
C LYS A 57 4.40 -1.57 -12.65
N LYS A 58 4.19 -2.05 -11.42
CA LYS A 58 3.55 -3.35 -11.11
C LYS A 58 2.02 -3.27 -11.13
N LYS A 59 1.45 -3.02 -12.32
CA LYS A 59 0.00 -2.82 -12.53
C LYS A 59 -0.88 -3.94 -11.96
N LYS A 60 -0.49 -5.20 -12.14
CA LYS A 60 -1.28 -6.35 -11.64
C LYS A 60 -1.38 -6.33 -10.11
N SER A 61 -0.23 -6.23 -9.43
CA SER A 61 -0.18 -6.15 -7.97
C SER A 61 -0.96 -4.94 -7.43
N LEU A 62 -0.88 -3.80 -8.11
CA LEU A 62 -1.62 -2.60 -7.72
C LEU A 62 -3.14 -2.74 -7.92
N SER A 63 -3.58 -3.47 -8.96
CA SER A 63 -4.98 -3.82 -9.18
C SER A 63 -5.52 -4.75 -8.10
N ASP A 64 -4.74 -5.76 -7.74
CA ASP A 64 -5.11 -6.71 -6.68
C ASP A 64 -5.18 -6.02 -5.31
N LEU A 65 -4.21 -5.14 -5.01
CA LEU A 65 -4.21 -4.32 -3.81
C LEU A 65 -5.43 -3.37 -3.76
N SER A 66 -5.77 -2.75 -4.89
CA SER A 66 -6.94 -1.85 -5.00
C SER A 66 -8.24 -2.59 -4.74
N ARG A 67 -8.41 -3.79 -5.29
CA ARG A 67 -9.59 -4.63 -5.02
C ARG A 67 -9.68 -4.96 -3.54
N ARG A 68 -8.57 -5.37 -2.92
CA ARG A 68 -8.50 -5.68 -1.49
C ARG A 68 -8.93 -4.49 -0.62
N VAL A 69 -8.37 -3.30 -0.84
CA VAL A 69 -8.71 -2.13 0.00
C VAL A 69 -10.15 -1.67 -0.19
N LEU A 70 -10.71 -1.81 -1.38
CA LEU A 70 -12.13 -1.52 -1.62
C LEU A 70 -13.05 -2.53 -0.92
N THR A 71 -12.62 -3.78 -0.75
CA THR A 71 -13.36 -4.80 0.02
C THR A 71 -13.34 -4.52 1.52
N TYR A 72 -12.18 -4.19 2.10
CA TYR A 72 -12.03 -4.14 3.56
C TYR A 72 -12.04 -2.73 4.16
N GLY A 73 -11.83 -1.69 3.35
CA GLY A 73 -11.51 -0.36 3.85
C GLY A 73 -11.96 0.77 2.95
N ARG A 74 -13.06 0.64 2.20
CA ARG A 74 -13.53 1.64 1.23
C ARG A 74 -13.66 3.07 1.77
N LEU A 75 -13.91 3.24 3.06
CA LEU A 75 -14.05 4.55 3.72
C LEU A 75 -12.72 5.11 4.27
N ARG A 76 -11.59 4.48 3.98
CA ARG A 76 -10.26 4.93 4.40
C ARG A 76 -9.58 5.69 3.27
N SER A 77 -8.84 6.74 3.61
CA SER A 77 -8.13 7.58 2.64
C SER A 77 -7.08 6.78 1.86
N GLU A 78 -6.41 5.82 2.52
CA GLU A 78 -5.42 4.94 1.89
C GLU A 78 -6.00 4.12 0.74
N SER A 79 -7.29 3.75 0.82
CA SER A 79 -7.99 3.02 -0.24
C SER A 79 -8.18 3.88 -1.48
N TRP A 80 -8.48 5.16 -1.30
CA TRP A 80 -8.64 6.11 -2.39
C TRP A 80 -7.29 6.49 -3.01
N ILE A 81 -6.24 6.62 -2.20
CA ILE A 81 -4.87 6.80 -2.69
C ILE A 81 -4.44 5.59 -3.54
N CYS A 82 -4.68 4.37 -3.06
CA CYS A 82 -4.32 3.15 -3.80
C CYS A 82 -5.04 3.06 -5.14
N THR A 83 -6.34 3.35 -5.16
CA THR A 83 -7.13 3.31 -6.40
C THR A 83 -6.77 4.43 -7.36
N ALA A 84 -6.44 5.63 -6.88
CA ALA A 84 -5.92 6.71 -7.71
C ALA A 84 -4.56 6.37 -8.34
N ASN A 85 -3.67 5.70 -7.59
CA ASN A 85 -2.40 5.22 -8.12
C ASN A 85 -2.62 4.17 -9.23
N LEU A 86 -3.62 3.30 -9.10
CA LEU A 86 -4.01 2.37 -10.15
C LEU A 86 -4.52 3.10 -11.40
N ASP A 87 -5.37 4.11 -11.27
CA ASP A 87 -5.87 4.86 -12.42
C ASP A 87 -4.74 5.62 -13.12
N SER A 88 -3.85 6.21 -12.33
CA SER A 88 -2.66 6.92 -12.83
C SER A 88 -1.76 5.99 -13.66
N ILE A 89 -1.56 4.73 -13.25
CA ILE A 89 -0.78 3.76 -14.04
C ILE A 89 -1.50 3.36 -15.34
N ASN A 90 -2.82 3.50 -15.39
CA ASN A 90 -3.64 3.22 -16.56
C ASN A 90 -3.73 4.41 -17.53
N LEU A 91 -3.05 5.52 -17.23
CA LEU A 91 -3.15 6.80 -17.95
C LEU A 91 -4.56 7.41 -17.90
N ASP A 92 -5.39 6.98 -16.95
CA ASP A 92 -6.70 7.60 -16.69
C ASP A 92 -6.55 8.73 -15.67
N HIS A 93 -5.93 9.82 -16.12
CA HIS A 93 -5.58 10.95 -15.27
C HIS A 93 -6.80 11.70 -14.70
N ASN A 94 -7.94 11.63 -15.39
CA ASN A 94 -9.18 12.25 -14.91
C ASN A 94 -9.81 11.43 -13.77
N GLU A 95 -9.84 10.11 -13.89
CA GLU A 95 -10.36 9.24 -12.84
C GLU A 95 -9.47 9.28 -11.58
N ALA A 96 -8.14 9.29 -11.76
CA ALA A 96 -7.17 9.41 -10.68
C ALA A 96 -7.41 10.67 -9.82
N ARG A 97 -7.66 11.81 -10.47
CA ARG A 97 -7.90 13.09 -9.79
C ARG A 97 -9.15 13.07 -8.91
N GLN A 98 -10.27 12.53 -9.43
CA GLN A 98 -11.52 12.45 -8.66
C GLN A 98 -11.41 11.55 -7.43
N LYS A 99 -10.56 10.51 -7.48
CA LYS A 99 -10.35 9.62 -6.32
C LYS A 99 -9.48 10.27 -5.26
N LEU A 100 -8.46 11.05 -5.63
CA LEU A 100 -7.68 11.82 -4.67
C LEU A 100 -8.50 12.88 -3.93
N GLU A 101 -9.50 13.48 -4.58
CA GLU A 101 -10.43 14.44 -3.94
C GLU A 101 -11.36 13.79 -2.90
N LYS A 102 -11.47 12.44 -2.90
CA LYS A 102 -12.26 11.67 -1.93
C LYS A 102 -11.42 11.11 -0.76
N ALA A 103 -10.10 11.24 -0.84
CA ALA A 103 -9.16 10.79 0.18
C ALA A 103 -9.07 11.81 1.33
#